data_AF-A0AAU0SQB8-F1
#
_entry.id   AF-A0AAU0SQB8-F1
#
_cell.length_a   1.000
_cell.length_b   1.000
_cell.length_c   1.000
_cell.angle_alpha   90.00
_cell.angle_beta   90.00
_cell.angle_gamma   90.00
#
_symmetry.space_group_name_H-M   'P 1'
#
loop_
_entity.id
_entity.type
_entity.pdbx_description
1 polymer ?
#
loop_
_entity_poly.entity_id
_entity_poly.type
_entity_poly.pdbx_seq_one_letter_code
_entity_poly.pdbx_strand_id
1 'polypeptide(L)'
;MAFIDGQIMLKKTIDWDLVRTRAKLVELMEPGVLGFYNSVEITEILGFEDKKIFNVLTLAVAEPGEAPSEIDWNAVRLNQERIQLPKVSCSFGVMRYRLSVSAFLRKFAECEVGGHWKTSPADIKFGALAATPPQFIPPDADQPTPWNGVLKNNFFEGSHTLELFDTTKEHLRFLLEDTRRLTQLANVVGQIVPIKLDGMSDRLGNIIIQLPVTVFSTVVRNSPGGEHRLGIAWHPDVTPRQVQITAEILDNAALSSFDSAVITTGEATLELNARGGGGRIRIWDLEKRVLLCATPAMRFFTSLRMSTRAVGEGASAKSRKFRFTDFDGNECQKTICLKEPSELGRLIGSPPERPREPWVAQRVFRDSISSLRARKEFVQYGLDADPNPPHASETSSDVQAAGIGQEGPLVYAPPKHKRKTAALEDLHELICEHGDEGVWLWDPYLNADDVLRTLFYCPHDGVRLLALTAGKTISDSTKTGEAPKPTNDRESRIKARKKAKHLKRLLAEKLESAKGNCLGLELEFRIREGGAGWAFHDRFIIFPRTQGSALVWSLGTSINSFGAEHHILQKVTHGEAIAQAFQDLWGQLQKEKYLIWKSVPDTERTV
;
A
#
# COMPACT_ATOMS: atom_id res chain seq x y z
N MET A 1 40.17 -20.31 -41.54
CA MET A 1 38.84 -20.96 -41.48
C MET A 1 37.82 -19.84 -41.34
N ALA A 2 36.99 -19.67 -42.36
CA ALA A 2 36.11 -18.53 -42.53
C ALA A 2 34.95 -18.56 -41.52
N PHE A 3 34.77 -17.46 -40.79
CA PHE A 3 33.49 -17.08 -40.23
C PHE A 3 32.85 -16.12 -41.24
N ILE A 4 31.78 -16.56 -41.88
CA ILE A 4 30.61 -15.79 -42.32
C ILE A 4 29.66 -16.85 -42.87
N ASP A 5 28.64 -17.18 -42.11
CA ASP A 5 27.35 -17.57 -42.69
C ASP A 5 26.27 -16.95 -41.80
N GLY A 6 25.82 -15.77 -42.24
CA GLY A 6 24.71 -15.06 -41.65
C GLY A 6 23.41 -15.72 -42.07
N GLN A 7 23.06 -16.85 -41.46
CA GLN A 7 21.67 -17.27 -41.41
C GLN A 7 20.94 -16.35 -40.45
N ILE A 8 20.11 -15.48 -41.01
CA ILE A 8 19.02 -14.82 -40.30
C ILE A 8 18.13 -15.93 -39.76
N MET A 9 18.37 -16.33 -38.51
CA MET A 9 17.46 -17.14 -37.72
C MET A 9 16.18 -16.33 -37.52
N LEU A 10 15.28 -16.39 -38.51
CA LEU A 10 13.87 -16.04 -38.34
C LEU A 10 13.40 -16.85 -37.13
N LYS A 11 13.25 -16.20 -35.98
CA LYS A 11 12.56 -16.77 -34.82
C LYS A 11 11.19 -17.19 -35.33
N LYS A 12 11.02 -18.48 -35.57
CA LYS A 12 9.72 -19.08 -35.86
C LYS A 12 8.96 -19.01 -34.53
N THR A 13 8.33 -17.87 -34.27
CA THR A 13 7.45 -17.71 -33.13
C THR A 13 6.36 -18.75 -33.30
N ILE A 14 6.25 -19.65 -32.33
CA ILE A 14 5.16 -20.60 -32.31
C ILE A 14 3.92 -19.79 -31.96
N ASP A 15 3.16 -19.39 -32.98
CA ASP A 15 1.90 -18.68 -32.77
C ASP A 15 0.87 -19.64 -32.14
N TRP A 16 0.24 -19.18 -31.05
CA TRP A 16 -0.84 -19.90 -30.40
C TRP A 16 -2.15 -19.57 -31.11
N ASP A 17 -2.76 -20.55 -31.78
CA ASP A 17 -3.93 -20.37 -32.63
C ASP A 17 -5.17 -21.11 -32.10
N LEU A 18 -6.29 -20.95 -32.80
CA LEU A 18 -7.56 -21.61 -32.45
C LEU A 18 -7.45 -23.15 -32.52
N VAL A 19 -6.66 -23.69 -33.45
CA VAL A 19 -6.44 -25.13 -33.61
C VAL A 19 -5.76 -25.71 -32.38
N ARG A 20 -4.66 -25.10 -31.93
CA ARG A 20 -3.95 -25.48 -30.70
C ARG A 20 -4.82 -25.31 -29.47
N THR A 21 -5.64 -24.27 -29.43
CA THR A 21 -6.56 -24.00 -28.32
C THR A 21 -7.62 -25.09 -28.23
N ARG A 22 -8.23 -25.49 -29.36
CA ARG A 22 -9.20 -26.60 -29.40
C ARG A 22 -8.55 -27.90 -28.97
N ALA A 23 -7.37 -28.22 -29.51
CA ALA A 23 -6.65 -29.44 -29.15
C ALA A 23 -6.37 -29.50 -27.64
N LYS A 24 -5.91 -28.40 -27.05
CA LYS A 24 -5.66 -28.31 -25.62
C LYS A 24 -6.93 -28.37 -24.78
N LEU A 25 -8.01 -27.73 -25.23
CA LEU A 25 -9.33 -27.80 -24.59
C LEU A 25 -9.84 -29.25 -24.53
N VAL A 26 -9.76 -30.00 -25.64
CA VAL A 26 -10.15 -31.42 -25.69
C VAL A 26 -9.31 -32.26 -24.72
N GLU A 27 -7.99 -32.06 -24.69
CA GLU A 27 -7.07 -32.74 -23.77
C GLU A 27 -7.43 -32.47 -22.30
N LEU A 28 -7.66 -31.21 -21.93
CA LEU A 28 -7.92 -30.82 -20.54
C LEU A 28 -9.34 -31.20 -20.05
N MET A 29 -10.30 -31.31 -20.97
CA MET A 29 -11.67 -31.73 -20.66
C MET A 29 -11.86 -33.25 -20.66
N GLU A 30 -10.83 -34.04 -21.00
CA GLU A 30 -10.89 -35.50 -20.90
C GLU A 30 -11.17 -35.92 -19.44
N PRO A 31 -12.17 -36.81 -19.20
CA PRO A 31 -12.54 -37.23 -17.85
C PRO A 31 -11.34 -37.77 -17.05
N GLY A 32 -11.17 -37.25 -15.83
CA GLY A 32 -10.08 -37.66 -14.95
C GLY A 32 -8.73 -36.97 -15.22
N VAL A 33 -8.62 -36.08 -16.21
CA VAL A 33 -7.42 -35.23 -16.38
C VAL A 33 -7.42 -34.09 -15.37
N LEU A 34 -8.40 -33.17 -15.46
CA LEU A 34 -8.60 -32.08 -14.49
C LEU A 34 -9.87 -32.25 -13.65
N GLY A 35 -10.90 -32.88 -14.20
CA GLY A 35 -12.21 -33.06 -13.58
C GLY A 35 -13.05 -34.08 -14.33
N PHE A 36 -14.26 -34.30 -13.82
CA PHE A 36 -15.33 -35.01 -14.53
C PHE A 36 -16.40 -33.98 -14.90
N TYR A 37 -16.33 -33.47 -16.13
CA TYR A 37 -17.24 -32.43 -16.60
C TYR A 37 -18.31 -33.02 -17.51
N ASN A 38 -19.58 -32.73 -17.22
CA ASN A 38 -20.72 -33.18 -18.03
C ASN A 38 -21.34 -32.02 -18.81
N SER A 39 -21.16 -30.79 -18.33
CA SER A 39 -21.62 -29.58 -19.02
C SER A 39 -20.64 -28.42 -18.93
N VAL A 40 -20.93 -27.37 -19.71
CA VAL A 40 -20.27 -26.08 -19.67
C VAL A 40 -21.34 -25.02 -19.45
N GLU A 41 -21.30 -24.32 -18.32
CA GLU A 41 -22.13 -23.17 -18.05
C GLU A 41 -21.54 -21.94 -18.71
N ILE A 42 -22.33 -21.29 -19.56
CA ILE A 42 -21.96 -20.07 -20.27
C ILE A 42 -22.71 -18.92 -19.62
N THR A 43 -21.98 -17.94 -19.11
CA THR A 43 -22.49 -16.64 -18.68
C THR A 43 -22.01 -15.57 -19.66
N GLU A 44 -22.95 -14.90 -20.32
CA GLU A 44 -22.70 -13.86 -21.32
C GLU A 44 -23.22 -12.52 -20.80
N ILE A 45 -22.35 -11.52 -20.82
CA ILE A 45 -22.73 -10.11 -20.60
C ILE A 45 -22.73 -9.46 -21.97
N LEU A 46 -23.89 -9.00 -22.39
CA LEU A 46 -24.15 -8.53 -23.75
C LEU A 46 -24.55 -7.06 -23.74
N GLY A 47 -24.00 -6.31 -24.68
CA GLY A 47 -24.43 -4.95 -25.00
C GLY A 47 -25.38 -4.95 -26.19
N PHE A 48 -26.30 -4.00 -26.17
CA PHE A 48 -27.35 -3.86 -27.17
C PHE A 48 -27.44 -2.40 -27.63
N GLU A 49 -27.11 -2.18 -28.90
CA GLU A 49 -27.19 -0.88 -29.54
C GLU A 49 -28.04 -1.02 -30.81
N ASP A 50 -29.18 -0.32 -30.84
CA ASP A 50 -30.21 -0.48 -31.87
C ASP A 50 -30.64 -1.95 -32.07
N LYS A 51 -30.30 -2.53 -33.23
CA LYS A 51 -30.55 -3.93 -33.60
C LYS A 51 -29.32 -4.83 -33.45
N LYS A 52 -28.19 -4.28 -33.02
CA LYS A 52 -26.91 -5.00 -32.87
C LYS A 52 -26.74 -5.49 -31.44
N ILE A 53 -26.24 -6.71 -31.32
CA ILE A 53 -25.86 -7.33 -30.05
C ILE A 53 -24.35 -7.50 -30.10
N PHE A 54 -23.63 -7.09 -29.06
CA PHE A 54 -22.18 -7.26 -28.98
C PHE A 54 -21.76 -7.87 -27.65
N ASN A 55 -20.66 -8.61 -27.66
CA ASN A 55 -20.11 -9.22 -26.45
C ASN A 55 -19.43 -8.17 -25.57
N VAL A 56 -19.78 -8.12 -24.29
CA VAL A 56 -19.02 -7.40 -23.25
C VAL A 56 -18.08 -8.36 -22.53
N LEU A 57 -18.53 -9.58 -22.22
CA LEU A 57 -17.70 -10.65 -21.69
C LEU A 57 -18.46 -11.97 -21.80
N THR A 58 -17.78 -13.03 -22.24
CA THR A 58 -18.30 -14.41 -22.19
C THR A 58 -17.43 -15.24 -21.25
N LEU A 59 -18.02 -15.85 -20.24
CA LEU A 59 -17.37 -16.80 -19.33
C LEU A 59 -18.03 -18.18 -19.49
N ALA A 60 -17.26 -19.16 -19.93
CA ALA A 60 -17.66 -20.56 -20.05
C ALA A 60 -16.96 -21.39 -18.97
N VAL A 61 -17.69 -22.08 -18.11
CA VAL A 61 -17.15 -22.82 -16.96
C VAL A 61 -17.55 -24.29 -17.06
N ALA A 62 -16.57 -25.18 -17.07
CA ALA A 62 -16.83 -26.61 -17.07
C ALA A 62 -17.34 -27.08 -15.69
N GLU A 63 -18.43 -27.85 -15.68
CA GLU A 63 -19.11 -28.31 -14.47
C GLU A 63 -19.44 -29.81 -14.53
N PRO A 64 -19.47 -30.50 -13.38
CA PRO A 64 -19.89 -31.90 -13.31
C PRO A 64 -21.40 -32.08 -13.49
N GLY A 65 -22.20 -31.00 -13.38
CA GLY A 65 -23.64 -31.08 -13.54
C GLY A 65 -24.05 -31.37 -14.99
N GLU A 66 -25.23 -31.98 -15.16
CA GLU A 66 -25.80 -32.25 -16.48
C GLU A 66 -26.34 -30.98 -17.15
N ALA A 67 -26.23 -30.92 -18.47
CA ALA A 67 -26.89 -29.90 -19.27
C ALA A 67 -28.36 -30.29 -19.51
N PRO A 68 -29.29 -29.32 -19.60
CA PRO A 68 -30.65 -29.63 -20.00
C PRO A 68 -30.69 -30.10 -21.46
N SER A 69 -31.61 -31.02 -21.79
CA SER A 69 -31.76 -31.55 -23.15
C SER A 69 -32.15 -30.46 -24.17
N GLU A 70 -32.92 -29.46 -23.72
CA GLU A 70 -33.33 -28.29 -24.50
C GLU A 70 -33.13 -27.01 -23.68
N ILE A 71 -32.85 -25.90 -24.35
CA ILE A 71 -32.62 -24.60 -23.72
C ILE A 71 -33.84 -23.70 -23.97
N ASP A 72 -34.52 -23.29 -22.90
CA ASP A 72 -35.51 -22.22 -22.96
C ASP A 72 -34.80 -20.85 -22.99
N TRP A 73 -34.63 -20.31 -24.20
CA TRP A 73 -33.99 -19.02 -24.45
C TRP A 73 -34.71 -17.80 -23.84
N ASN A 74 -35.93 -17.95 -23.32
CA ASN A 74 -36.57 -16.89 -22.53
C ASN A 74 -36.11 -16.93 -21.07
N ALA A 75 -35.88 -18.12 -20.52
CA ALA A 75 -35.47 -18.33 -19.13
C ALA A 75 -33.96 -18.12 -18.88
N VAL A 76 -33.13 -18.03 -19.92
CA VAL A 76 -31.67 -17.81 -19.77
C VAL A 76 -31.31 -16.41 -19.27
N ARG A 77 -32.24 -15.44 -19.29
CA ARG A 77 -31.97 -14.06 -18.89
C ARG A 77 -31.95 -13.94 -17.37
N LEU A 78 -30.86 -13.45 -16.80
CA LEU A 78 -30.74 -13.26 -15.36
C LEU A 78 -31.34 -11.95 -14.87
N ASN A 79 -31.46 -10.96 -15.74
CA ASN A 79 -32.15 -9.70 -15.47
C ASN A 79 -33.42 -9.55 -16.32
N GLN A 80 -34.52 -9.12 -15.71
CA GLN A 80 -35.79 -8.91 -16.41
C GLN A 80 -35.77 -7.63 -17.27
N GLU A 81 -35.32 -6.51 -16.69
CA GLU A 81 -35.15 -5.25 -17.38
C GLU A 81 -33.72 -5.06 -17.87
N ARG A 82 -33.55 -4.40 -19.03
CA ARG A 82 -32.21 -4.09 -19.55
C ARG A 82 -31.53 -3.06 -18.66
N ILE A 83 -30.24 -3.27 -18.41
CA ILE A 83 -29.42 -2.34 -17.65
C ILE A 83 -29.17 -1.11 -18.54
N GLN A 84 -29.56 0.06 -18.05
CA GLN A 84 -29.37 1.35 -18.73
C GLN A 84 -28.34 2.17 -17.96
N LEU A 85 -27.37 2.74 -18.68
CA LEU A 85 -26.39 3.65 -18.10
C LEU A 85 -26.72 5.10 -18.49
N PRO A 86 -26.53 6.08 -17.57
CA PRO A 86 -26.77 7.48 -17.90
C PRO A 86 -25.89 7.96 -19.07
N LYS A 87 -26.48 8.63 -20.06
CA LYS A 87 -25.77 9.23 -21.22
C LYS A 87 -24.99 8.21 -22.06
N VAL A 88 -25.46 6.96 -22.10
CA VAL A 88 -24.97 5.89 -22.99
C VAL A 88 -26.12 5.47 -23.91
N SER A 89 -25.87 5.33 -25.20
CA SER A 89 -26.86 4.95 -26.21
C SER A 89 -27.31 3.49 -26.10
N CYS A 90 -26.42 2.62 -25.65
CA CYS A 90 -26.65 1.19 -25.57
C CYS A 90 -27.14 0.75 -24.19
N SER A 91 -27.81 -0.40 -24.17
CA SER A 91 -28.30 -1.08 -22.97
C SER A 91 -27.59 -2.42 -22.80
N PHE A 92 -27.68 -3.04 -21.62
CA PHE A 92 -26.97 -4.29 -21.33
C PHE A 92 -27.89 -5.37 -20.75
N GLY A 93 -27.48 -6.63 -20.91
CA GLY A 93 -28.17 -7.78 -20.35
C GLY A 93 -27.20 -8.90 -20.02
N VAL A 94 -27.60 -9.74 -19.07
CA VAL A 94 -26.83 -10.89 -18.59
C VAL A 94 -27.62 -12.15 -18.88
N MET A 95 -27.00 -13.09 -19.57
CA MET A 95 -27.58 -14.39 -19.92
C MET A 95 -26.74 -15.51 -19.32
N ARG A 96 -27.40 -16.60 -18.90
CA ARG A 96 -26.77 -17.81 -18.41
C ARG A 96 -27.49 -19.06 -18.90
N TYR A 97 -26.74 -20.01 -19.43
CA TYR A 97 -27.26 -21.29 -19.92
C TYR A 97 -26.17 -22.37 -19.85
N ARG A 98 -26.54 -23.65 -20.07
CA ARG A 98 -25.60 -24.77 -20.08
C ARG A 98 -25.65 -25.53 -21.40
N LEU A 99 -24.48 -25.93 -21.88
CA LEU A 99 -24.32 -26.86 -22.99
C LEU A 99 -23.68 -28.15 -22.48
N SER A 100 -24.00 -29.30 -23.08
CA SER A 100 -23.21 -30.50 -22.86
C SER A 100 -21.79 -30.30 -23.38
N VAL A 101 -20.80 -31.02 -22.82
CA VAL A 101 -19.39 -30.90 -23.28
C VAL A 101 -19.28 -31.14 -24.78
N SER A 102 -19.98 -32.14 -25.31
CA SER A 102 -19.96 -32.46 -26.74
C SER A 102 -20.58 -31.37 -27.62
N ALA A 103 -21.64 -30.70 -27.15
CA ALA A 103 -22.21 -29.55 -27.84
C ALA A 103 -21.26 -28.35 -27.81
N PHE A 104 -20.65 -28.06 -26.66
CA PHE A 104 -19.68 -26.96 -26.50
C PHE A 104 -18.46 -27.12 -27.41
N LEU A 105 -17.83 -28.31 -27.41
CA LEU A 105 -16.67 -28.60 -28.27
C LEU A 105 -17.00 -28.49 -29.76
N ARG A 106 -18.23 -28.85 -30.17
CA ARG A 106 -18.71 -28.67 -31.55
C ARG A 106 -18.83 -27.19 -31.90
N LYS A 107 -19.39 -26.37 -31.00
CA LYS A 107 -19.46 -24.91 -31.19
C LYS A 107 -18.09 -24.26 -31.25
N PHE A 108 -17.13 -24.74 -30.46
CA PHE A 108 -15.75 -24.28 -30.55
C PHE A 108 -15.13 -24.63 -31.92
N ALA A 109 -15.35 -25.85 -32.43
CA ALA A 109 -14.87 -26.26 -33.75
C ALA A 109 -15.52 -25.44 -34.90
N GLU A 110 -16.81 -25.11 -34.79
CA GLU A 110 -17.47 -24.19 -35.72
C GLU A 110 -16.82 -22.80 -35.70
N CYS A 111 -16.43 -22.31 -34.52
CA CYS A 111 -15.72 -21.04 -34.35
C CYS A 111 -14.31 -21.08 -34.97
N GLU A 112 -13.60 -22.20 -34.88
CA GLU A 112 -12.27 -22.40 -35.51
C GLU A 112 -12.34 -22.23 -37.04
N VAL A 113 -13.36 -22.81 -37.68
CA VAL A 113 -13.51 -22.77 -39.15
C VAL A 113 -14.13 -21.47 -39.62
N GLY A 114 -15.16 -20.99 -38.93
CA GLY A 114 -15.95 -19.83 -39.33
C GLY A 114 -15.44 -18.49 -38.79
N GLY A 115 -14.50 -18.49 -37.84
CA GLY A 115 -13.99 -17.27 -37.19
C GLY A 115 -15.02 -16.55 -36.30
N HIS A 116 -16.15 -17.19 -36.01
CA HIS A 116 -17.28 -16.58 -35.31
C HIS A 116 -17.74 -17.46 -34.15
N TRP A 117 -17.75 -16.89 -32.96
CA TRP A 117 -18.29 -17.54 -31.77
C TRP A 117 -19.82 -17.54 -31.81
N LYS A 118 -20.43 -18.72 -31.79
CA LYS A 118 -21.90 -18.87 -31.86
C LYS A 118 -22.42 -20.01 -30.98
N THR A 119 -22.68 -19.69 -29.73
CA THR A 119 -23.23 -20.60 -28.72
C THR A 119 -24.73 -20.40 -28.46
N SER A 120 -25.28 -19.26 -28.86
CA SER A 120 -26.71 -18.95 -28.80
C SER A 120 -27.29 -18.64 -30.20
N PRO A 121 -28.63 -18.61 -30.36
CA PRO A 121 -29.29 -18.22 -31.61
C PRO A 121 -29.06 -16.76 -31.98
N ALA A 122 -28.67 -15.92 -31.01
CA ALA A 122 -28.41 -14.50 -31.22
C ALA A 122 -27.17 -14.29 -32.08
N ASP A 123 -27.24 -13.32 -32.99
CA ASP A 123 -26.08 -12.88 -33.78
C ASP A 123 -25.25 -11.87 -32.97
N ILE A 124 -24.40 -12.40 -32.09
CA ILE A 124 -23.53 -11.62 -31.20
C ILE A 124 -22.27 -11.21 -31.98
N LYS A 125 -21.98 -9.91 -31.99
CA LYS A 125 -20.77 -9.36 -32.58
C LYS A 125 -19.62 -9.37 -31.59
N PHE A 126 -18.46 -9.76 -32.09
CA PHE A 126 -17.18 -9.77 -31.40
C PHE A 126 -16.20 -8.92 -32.20
N GLY A 127 -15.20 -8.32 -31.54
CA GLY A 127 -14.02 -7.82 -32.24
C GLY A 127 -13.15 -8.96 -32.78
N ALA A 128 -11.96 -8.65 -33.27
CA ALA A 128 -11.09 -9.69 -33.84
C ALA A 128 -10.50 -10.56 -32.72
N LEU A 129 -10.97 -11.82 -32.64
CA LEU A 129 -10.57 -12.78 -31.63
C LEU A 129 -9.21 -13.43 -31.97
N ALA A 130 -8.28 -13.37 -31.03
CA ALA A 130 -7.00 -14.07 -31.08
C ALA A 130 -6.88 -15.04 -29.90
N ALA A 131 -6.43 -16.25 -30.16
CA ALA A 131 -6.20 -17.23 -29.09
C ALA A 131 -4.97 -16.86 -28.26
N THR A 132 -5.05 -17.04 -26.94
CA THR A 132 -3.90 -16.85 -26.03
C THR A 132 -3.46 -18.18 -25.41
N PRO A 133 -2.17 -18.34 -25.07
CA PRO A 133 -1.70 -19.55 -24.40
C PRO A 133 -2.45 -19.82 -23.08
N PRO A 134 -2.65 -21.10 -22.70
CA PRO A 134 -3.37 -21.45 -21.48
C PRO A 134 -2.69 -20.90 -20.25
N GLN A 135 -3.48 -20.49 -19.27
CA GLN A 135 -3.00 -19.95 -18.00
C GLN A 135 -3.53 -20.83 -16.87
N PHE A 136 -2.82 -20.82 -15.74
CA PHE A 136 -3.30 -21.43 -14.51
C PHE A 136 -3.56 -20.32 -13.49
N ILE A 137 -4.80 -20.25 -13.01
CA ILE A 137 -5.22 -19.25 -12.04
C ILE A 137 -5.35 -19.93 -10.67
N PRO A 138 -4.49 -19.60 -9.70
CA PRO A 138 -4.59 -20.14 -8.35
C PRO A 138 -5.79 -19.53 -7.60
N PRO A 139 -6.26 -20.19 -6.52
CA PRO A 139 -7.23 -19.58 -5.60
C PRO A 139 -6.65 -18.35 -4.91
N ASP A 140 -7.53 -17.49 -4.38
CA ASP A 140 -7.12 -16.33 -3.59
C ASP A 140 -6.47 -16.77 -2.25
N ALA A 141 -5.49 -15.99 -1.78
CA ALA A 141 -4.95 -16.11 -0.43
C ALA A 141 -4.93 -14.75 0.27
N ASP A 142 -3.76 -14.28 0.75
CA ASP A 142 -3.63 -12.99 1.42
C ASP A 142 -3.80 -11.80 0.47
N GLN A 143 -3.41 -11.97 -0.79
CA GLN A 143 -3.69 -11.03 -1.87
C GLN A 143 -4.59 -11.71 -2.92
N PRO A 144 -5.74 -11.11 -3.27
CA PRO A 144 -6.60 -11.67 -4.30
C PRO A 144 -5.96 -11.50 -5.69
N THR A 145 -6.12 -12.49 -6.56
CA THR A 145 -5.77 -12.33 -7.98
C THR A 145 -6.93 -11.67 -8.72
N PRO A 146 -6.68 -10.66 -9.58
CA PRO A 146 -7.74 -10.00 -10.36
C PRO A 146 -8.59 -10.99 -11.17
N TRP A 147 -8.00 -12.09 -11.62
CA TRP A 147 -8.70 -13.17 -12.33
C TRP A 147 -9.85 -13.78 -11.51
N ASN A 148 -9.68 -13.94 -10.20
CA ASN A 148 -10.73 -14.50 -9.34
C ASN A 148 -11.91 -13.55 -9.14
N GLY A 149 -11.77 -12.28 -9.53
CA GLY A 149 -12.91 -11.36 -9.67
C GLY A 149 -13.77 -11.64 -10.91
N VAL A 150 -13.23 -12.32 -11.93
CA VAL A 150 -13.94 -12.63 -13.17
C VAL A 150 -14.41 -14.09 -13.22
N LEU A 151 -13.58 -15.02 -12.76
CA LEU A 151 -13.86 -16.45 -12.77
C LEU A 151 -14.98 -16.85 -11.80
N LYS A 152 -15.67 -17.94 -12.11
CA LYS A 152 -16.68 -18.51 -11.22
C LYS A 152 -16.00 -19.41 -10.19
N ASN A 153 -16.11 -19.06 -8.91
CA ASN A 153 -15.79 -19.94 -7.78
C ASN A 153 -14.46 -20.69 -7.91
N ASN A 154 -13.35 -19.96 -8.15
CA ASN A 154 -12.02 -20.55 -8.26
C ASN A 154 -11.44 -20.88 -6.87
N PHE A 155 -12.07 -21.85 -6.21
CA PHE A 155 -11.70 -22.35 -4.89
C PHE A 155 -10.86 -23.64 -5.01
N PHE A 156 -10.38 -24.16 -3.88
CA PHE A 156 -9.58 -25.40 -3.80
C PHE A 156 -8.20 -25.29 -4.45
N GLU A 157 -7.97 -25.98 -5.57
CA GLU A 157 -6.64 -26.13 -6.18
C GLU A 157 -6.34 -25.11 -7.29
N GLY A 158 -7.39 -24.42 -7.77
CA GLY A 158 -7.30 -23.47 -8.88
C GLY A 158 -7.96 -23.96 -10.17
N SER A 159 -7.78 -23.21 -11.25
CA SER A 159 -8.39 -23.48 -12.56
C SER A 159 -7.41 -23.24 -13.69
N HIS A 160 -7.48 -24.07 -14.73
CA HIS A 160 -6.91 -23.71 -16.03
C HIS A 160 -7.86 -22.76 -16.75
N THR A 161 -7.31 -21.78 -17.45
CA THR A 161 -8.07 -20.89 -18.33
C THR A 161 -7.53 -20.93 -19.75
N LEU A 162 -8.44 -21.09 -20.71
CA LEU A 162 -8.17 -20.82 -22.12
C LEU A 162 -8.95 -19.57 -22.52
N GLU A 163 -8.42 -18.79 -23.44
CA GLU A 163 -9.00 -17.49 -23.77
C GLU A 163 -8.93 -17.19 -25.26
N LEU A 164 -10.02 -16.63 -25.78
CA LEU A 164 -10.07 -15.92 -27.05
C LEU A 164 -10.15 -14.42 -26.74
N PHE A 165 -9.05 -13.72 -26.99
CA PHE A 165 -8.85 -12.31 -26.68
C PHE A 165 -9.37 -11.42 -27.82
N ASP A 166 -10.30 -10.51 -27.53
CA ASP A 166 -10.70 -9.48 -28.49
C ASP A 166 -9.59 -8.43 -28.61
N THR A 167 -8.93 -8.39 -29.76
CA THR A 167 -7.80 -7.48 -30.02
C THR A 167 -8.22 -6.09 -30.49
N THR A 168 -9.46 -5.90 -30.97
CA THR A 168 -9.91 -4.60 -31.51
C THR A 168 -10.70 -3.79 -30.52
N LYS A 169 -11.38 -4.47 -29.58
CA LYS A 169 -12.29 -3.89 -28.57
C LYS A 169 -13.31 -2.93 -29.19
N GLU A 170 -13.67 -3.16 -30.45
CA GLU A 170 -14.35 -2.17 -31.31
C GLU A 170 -15.64 -1.66 -30.66
N HIS A 171 -16.44 -2.58 -30.12
CA HIS A 171 -17.73 -2.28 -29.51
C HIS A 171 -17.63 -1.82 -28.04
N LEU A 172 -16.43 -1.73 -27.47
CA LEU A 172 -16.23 -1.54 -26.03
C LEU A 172 -15.40 -0.30 -25.69
N ARG A 173 -14.88 0.41 -26.70
CA ARG A 173 -14.04 1.61 -26.51
C ARG A 173 -14.69 2.64 -25.60
N PHE A 174 -15.99 2.88 -25.76
CA PHE A 174 -16.71 3.87 -24.95
C PHE A 174 -16.77 3.54 -23.44
N LEU A 175 -16.61 2.27 -23.06
CA LEU A 175 -16.47 1.83 -21.66
C LEU A 175 -15.03 1.96 -21.19
N LEU A 176 -14.05 1.71 -22.07
CA LEU A 176 -12.62 1.78 -21.77
C LEU A 176 -12.11 3.22 -21.68
N GLU A 177 -12.69 4.15 -22.45
CA GLU A 177 -12.33 5.56 -22.49
C GLU A 177 -12.90 6.38 -21.31
N ASP A 178 -14.02 5.96 -20.73
CA ASP A 178 -14.61 6.59 -19.54
C ASP A 178 -14.82 5.55 -18.43
N THR A 179 -13.84 5.47 -17.52
CA THR A 179 -13.82 4.50 -16.41
C THR A 179 -15.06 4.58 -15.52
N ARG A 180 -15.73 5.73 -15.42
CA ARG A 180 -16.95 5.88 -14.62
C ARG A 180 -18.09 5.04 -15.19
N ARG A 181 -18.20 4.94 -16.52
CA ARG A 181 -19.22 4.12 -17.18
C ARG A 181 -18.97 2.64 -16.93
N LEU A 182 -17.72 2.20 -17.00
CA LEU A 182 -17.33 0.83 -16.71
C LEU A 182 -17.61 0.47 -15.24
N THR A 183 -17.23 1.32 -14.28
CA THR A 183 -17.52 1.10 -12.86
C THR A 183 -19.03 1.07 -12.59
N GLN A 184 -19.82 1.93 -13.22
CA GLN A 184 -21.28 1.88 -13.10
C GLN A 184 -21.85 0.57 -13.63
N LEU A 185 -21.41 0.13 -14.82
CA LEU A 185 -21.83 -1.15 -15.38
C LEU A 185 -21.43 -2.32 -14.47
N ALA A 186 -20.18 -2.33 -14.00
CA ALA A 186 -19.64 -3.35 -13.11
C ALA A 186 -20.44 -3.45 -11.81
N ASN A 187 -20.81 -2.31 -11.21
CA ASN A 187 -21.63 -2.29 -9.99
C ASN A 187 -23.01 -2.93 -10.21
N VAL A 188 -23.70 -2.61 -11.31
CA VAL A 188 -25.02 -3.18 -11.59
C VAL A 188 -24.93 -4.65 -11.97
N VAL A 189 -23.97 -5.02 -12.82
CA VAL A 189 -23.74 -6.42 -13.20
C VAL A 189 -23.34 -7.26 -11.98
N GLY A 190 -22.50 -6.72 -11.10
CA GLY A 190 -22.04 -7.35 -9.87
C GLY A 190 -23.15 -7.74 -8.89
N GLN A 191 -24.30 -7.05 -8.96
CA GLN A 191 -25.50 -7.39 -8.19
C GLN A 191 -26.29 -8.57 -8.79
N ILE A 192 -26.11 -8.87 -10.08
CA ILE A 192 -26.80 -9.95 -10.79
C ILE A 192 -25.93 -11.21 -10.83
N VAL A 193 -24.65 -11.04 -11.17
CA VAL A 193 -23.64 -12.09 -11.20
C VAL A 193 -22.37 -11.59 -10.51
N PRO A 194 -21.68 -12.42 -9.71
CA PRO A 194 -20.50 -12.00 -8.95
C PRO A 194 -19.25 -11.89 -9.84
N ILE A 195 -19.32 -11.09 -10.91
CA ILE A 195 -18.25 -10.82 -11.87
C ILE A 195 -17.86 -9.34 -11.74
N LYS A 196 -16.62 -9.09 -11.34
CA LYS A 196 -16.01 -7.76 -11.24
C LYS A 196 -15.47 -7.33 -12.60
N LEU A 197 -16.36 -6.87 -13.47
CA LEU A 197 -16.06 -6.46 -14.85
C LEU A 197 -14.93 -5.41 -14.96
N ASP A 198 -14.83 -4.51 -13.99
CA ASP A 198 -13.87 -3.42 -13.95
C ASP A 198 -12.48 -3.84 -13.44
N GLY A 199 -12.39 -4.98 -12.74
CA GLY A 199 -11.13 -5.51 -12.18
C GLY A 199 -10.13 -6.00 -13.24
N MET A 200 -10.61 -6.33 -14.45
CA MET A 200 -9.79 -6.73 -15.59
C MET A 200 -10.36 -6.14 -16.89
N SER A 201 -10.33 -4.82 -17.00
CA SER A 201 -10.91 -4.09 -18.13
C SER A 201 -10.28 -4.46 -19.49
N ASP A 202 -9.02 -4.91 -19.51
CA ASP A 202 -8.34 -5.43 -20.70
C ASP A 202 -8.99 -6.71 -21.26
N ARG A 203 -9.75 -7.43 -20.43
CA ARG A 203 -10.43 -8.68 -20.78
C ARG A 203 -11.86 -8.49 -21.29
N LEU A 204 -12.38 -7.27 -21.31
CA LEU A 204 -13.68 -7.00 -21.92
C LEU A 204 -13.67 -7.38 -23.41
N GLY A 205 -14.73 -8.01 -23.88
CA GLY A 205 -14.89 -8.55 -25.24
C GLY A 205 -14.37 -9.98 -25.39
N ASN A 206 -13.66 -10.50 -24.40
CA ASN A 206 -13.06 -11.82 -24.48
C ASN A 206 -14.09 -12.94 -24.25
N ILE A 207 -13.70 -14.13 -24.69
CA ILE A 207 -14.32 -15.40 -24.30
C ILE A 207 -13.30 -16.13 -23.42
N ILE A 208 -13.65 -16.35 -22.17
CA ILE A 208 -12.83 -17.03 -21.16
C ILE A 208 -13.44 -18.39 -20.88
N ILE A 209 -12.64 -19.45 -20.99
CA ILE A 209 -13.02 -20.83 -20.72
C ILE A 209 -12.28 -21.29 -19.46
N GLN A 210 -13.02 -21.53 -18.39
CA GLN A 210 -12.51 -21.98 -17.10
C GLN A 210 -12.70 -23.50 -16.94
N LEU A 211 -11.61 -24.18 -16.60
CA LEU A 211 -11.55 -25.61 -16.29
C LEU A 211 -11.05 -25.81 -14.86
N PRO A 212 -11.95 -25.90 -13.86
CA PRO A 212 -11.58 -26.07 -12.46
C PRO A 212 -10.93 -27.41 -12.19
N VAL A 213 -9.83 -27.46 -11.43
CA VAL A 213 -9.22 -28.74 -11.04
C VAL A 213 -10.00 -29.35 -9.89
N THR A 214 -10.58 -30.53 -10.10
CA THR A 214 -11.43 -31.25 -9.12
C THR A 214 -11.02 -32.71 -8.90
N VAL A 215 -10.09 -33.24 -9.68
CA VAL A 215 -9.55 -34.61 -9.51
C VAL A 215 -8.61 -34.76 -8.31
N PHE A 216 -8.22 -33.65 -7.68
CA PHE A 216 -7.11 -33.57 -6.76
C PHE A 216 -7.44 -32.59 -5.63
N SER A 217 -6.96 -32.87 -4.41
CA SER A 217 -7.00 -31.91 -3.29
C SER A 217 -5.72 -31.93 -2.47
N THR A 218 -5.39 -30.78 -1.88
CA THR A 218 -4.17 -30.57 -1.10
C THR A 218 -4.46 -30.01 0.29
N VAL A 219 -3.60 -30.38 1.23
CA VAL A 219 -3.57 -29.79 2.57
C VAL A 219 -2.13 -29.45 2.91
N VAL A 220 -1.88 -28.19 3.25
CA VAL A 220 -0.56 -27.70 3.64
C VAL A 220 -0.55 -27.46 5.14
N ARG A 221 0.42 -28.04 5.84
CA ARG A 221 0.65 -27.84 7.27
C ARG A 221 2.08 -27.38 7.50
N ASN A 222 2.27 -26.45 8.43
CA ASN A 222 3.59 -25.97 8.82
C ASN A 222 3.99 -26.58 10.16
N SER A 223 5.27 -26.93 10.32
CA SER A 223 5.86 -27.34 11.59
C SER A 223 6.57 -26.16 12.28
N PRO A 224 6.69 -26.15 13.62
CA PRO A 224 7.49 -25.16 14.34
C PRO A 224 8.97 -25.11 13.89
N GLY A 225 9.48 -26.19 13.27
CA GLY A 225 10.82 -26.29 12.72
C GLY A 225 11.01 -25.54 11.40
N GLY A 226 9.92 -25.15 10.72
CA GLY A 226 9.95 -24.56 9.38
C GLY A 226 9.71 -25.59 8.26
N GLU A 227 9.48 -26.86 8.58
CA GLU A 227 9.12 -27.86 7.56
C GLU A 227 7.68 -27.66 7.10
N HIS A 228 7.43 -27.90 5.82
CA HIS A 228 6.09 -27.90 5.23
C HIS A 228 5.66 -29.34 4.94
N ARG A 229 4.61 -29.81 5.61
CA ARG A 229 3.98 -31.09 5.32
C ARG A 229 2.83 -30.88 4.36
N LEU A 230 2.91 -31.49 3.19
CA LEU A 230 1.89 -31.43 2.16
C LEU A 230 1.21 -32.78 2.03
N GLY A 231 -0.07 -32.84 2.39
CA GLY A 231 -0.94 -33.98 2.10
C GLY A 231 -1.64 -33.82 0.76
N ILE A 232 -1.77 -34.93 0.04
CA ILE A 232 -2.52 -35.01 -1.24
C ILE A 232 -3.59 -36.10 -1.18
N ALA A 233 -4.72 -35.85 -1.83
CA ALA A 233 -5.75 -36.86 -2.04
C ALA A 233 -6.31 -36.76 -3.46
N TRP A 234 -6.55 -37.92 -4.07
CA TRP A 234 -7.17 -38.04 -5.39
C TRP A 234 -8.68 -38.22 -5.24
N HIS A 235 -9.42 -37.78 -6.26
CA HIS A 235 -10.83 -38.12 -6.40
C HIS A 235 -11.00 -39.66 -6.45
N PRO A 236 -12.04 -40.23 -5.80
CA PRO A 236 -12.21 -41.69 -5.71
C PRO A 236 -12.22 -42.43 -7.05
N ASP A 237 -12.79 -41.79 -8.08
CA ASP A 237 -12.90 -42.36 -9.44
C ASP A 237 -11.63 -42.17 -10.29
N VAL A 238 -10.57 -41.59 -9.73
CA VAL A 238 -9.28 -41.40 -10.42
C VAL A 238 -8.26 -42.38 -9.86
N THR A 239 -7.63 -43.14 -10.75
CA THR A 239 -6.47 -43.95 -10.36
C THR A 239 -5.33 -43.01 -9.98
N PRO A 240 -4.77 -43.07 -8.75
CA PRO A 240 -3.70 -42.17 -8.33
C PRO A 240 -2.50 -42.19 -9.25
N ARG A 241 -1.97 -41.02 -9.58
CA ARG A 241 -0.82 -40.82 -10.47
C ARG A 241 0.36 -40.22 -9.71
N GLN A 242 1.56 -40.33 -10.26
CA GLN A 242 2.72 -39.66 -9.67
C GLN A 242 2.61 -38.14 -9.88
N VAL A 243 2.80 -37.39 -8.80
CA VAL A 243 2.86 -35.93 -8.83
C VAL A 243 4.21 -35.43 -8.36
N GLN A 244 4.72 -34.42 -9.04
CA GLN A 244 5.88 -33.65 -8.60
C GLN A 244 5.39 -32.42 -7.84
N ILE A 245 5.72 -32.39 -6.56
CA ILE A 245 5.52 -31.24 -5.70
C ILE A 245 6.80 -30.41 -5.75
N THR A 246 6.65 -29.11 -5.91
CA THR A 246 7.72 -28.13 -5.77
C THR A 246 7.26 -27.05 -4.83
N ALA A 247 8.14 -26.58 -3.96
CA ALA A 247 7.86 -25.44 -3.11
C ALA A 247 9.04 -24.47 -3.11
N GLU A 248 8.74 -23.18 -3.12
CA GLU A 248 9.74 -22.12 -3.21
C GLU A 248 9.36 -20.89 -2.38
N ILE A 249 10.35 -20.21 -1.82
CA ILE A 249 10.23 -18.93 -1.13
C ILE A 249 11.05 -17.90 -1.93
N LEU A 250 10.41 -16.77 -2.26
CA LEU A 250 11.04 -15.66 -2.95
C LEU A 250 11.23 -14.50 -1.98
N ASP A 251 12.48 -14.09 -1.79
CA ASP A 251 12.87 -12.87 -1.06
C ASP A 251 13.62 -11.94 -1.99
N ASN A 252 13.07 -10.75 -2.26
CA ASN A 252 13.68 -9.78 -3.20
C ASN A 252 13.95 -10.35 -4.60
N ALA A 253 12.98 -11.10 -5.12
CA ALA A 253 13.11 -11.84 -6.38
C ALA A 253 14.20 -12.94 -6.40
N ALA A 254 14.91 -13.19 -5.30
CA ALA A 254 15.81 -14.33 -5.16
C ALA A 254 15.05 -15.52 -4.54
N LEU A 255 15.26 -16.72 -5.08
CA LEU A 255 14.82 -17.98 -4.48
C LEU A 255 15.65 -18.21 -3.21
N SER A 256 15.08 -17.91 -2.04
CA SER A 256 15.77 -17.98 -0.75
C SER A 256 15.66 -19.34 -0.08
N SER A 257 14.65 -20.12 -0.44
CA SER A 257 14.47 -21.51 -0.02
C SER A 257 13.64 -22.24 -1.08
N PHE A 258 13.97 -23.51 -1.36
CA PHE A 258 13.25 -24.33 -2.32
C PHE A 258 13.45 -25.80 -2.01
N ASP A 259 12.43 -26.62 -2.26
CA ASP A 259 12.51 -28.07 -2.13
C ASP A 259 11.47 -28.74 -3.05
N SER A 260 11.60 -30.05 -3.26
CA SER A 260 10.72 -30.81 -4.13
C SER A 260 10.59 -32.26 -3.70
N ALA A 261 9.41 -32.86 -3.93
CA ALA A 261 9.16 -34.27 -3.65
C ALA A 261 8.27 -34.88 -4.74
N VAL A 262 8.40 -36.19 -4.94
CA VAL A 262 7.51 -36.96 -5.81
C VAL A 262 6.77 -37.97 -4.96
N ILE A 263 5.43 -37.91 -5.00
CA ILE A 263 4.56 -38.87 -4.30
C ILE A 263 3.40 -39.27 -5.21
N THR A 264 2.71 -40.34 -4.84
CA THR A 264 1.48 -40.80 -5.53
C THR A 264 0.24 -40.56 -4.67
N THR A 265 0.33 -40.83 -3.37
CA THR A 265 -0.70 -40.58 -2.35
C THR A 265 -0.04 -40.25 -1.01
N GLY A 266 -0.79 -39.72 -0.06
CA GLY A 266 -0.32 -39.50 1.31
C GLY A 266 0.31 -38.13 1.53
N GLU A 267 1.36 -38.05 2.34
CA GLU A 267 2.01 -36.79 2.70
C GLU A 267 3.49 -36.77 2.26
N ALA A 268 3.96 -35.60 1.84
CA ALA A 268 5.38 -35.29 1.64
C ALA A 268 5.80 -34.20 2.64
N THR A 269 7.03 -34.31 3.17
CA THR A 269 7.65 -33.25 3.96
C THR A 269 8.66 -32.52 3.10
N LEU A 270 8.55 -31.20 3.04
CA LEU A 270 9.45 -30.30 2.32
C LEU A 270 10.24 -29.44 3.31
N GLU A 271 11.55 -29.37 3.13
CA GLU A 271 12.49 -28.65 3.98
C GLU A 271 12.65 -27.18 3.54
N LEU A 272 11.57 -26.41 3.64
CA LEU A 272 11.62 -24.97 3.36
C LEU A 272 12.13 -24.23 4.61
N ASN A 273 13.45 -24.11 4.77
CA ASN A 273 14.16 -23.50 5.91
C ASN A 273 13.75 -22.05 6.31
N ALA A 274 12.47 -21.81 6.64
CA ALA A 274 11.85 -20.52 6.88
C ALA A 274 10.68 -20.67 7.87
N ARG A 275 10.95 -20.34 9.14
CA ARG A 275 9.92 -20.33 10.19
C ARG A 275 8.92 -19.19 9.92
N GLY A 276 7.63 -19.53 9.80
CA GLY A 276 6.53 -18.57 9.63
C GLY A 276 5.99 -18.36 8.21
N GLY A 277 6.37 -19.22 7.26
CA GLY A 277 5.74 -19.28 5.94
C GLY A 277 6.34 -18.32 4.90
N GLY A 278 5.73 -18.33 3.72
CA GLY A 278 6.15 -17.63 2.50
C GLY A 278 6.31 -18.54 1.27
N GLY A 279 6.02 -19.84 1.40
CA GLY A 279 6.17 -20.83 0.34
C GLY A 279 5.06 -20.76 -0.70
N ARG A 280 5.43 -20.68 -1.98
CA ARG A 280 4.58 -21.01 -3.12
C ARG A 280 4.74 -22.49 -3.41
N ILE A 281 3.64 -23.19 -3.61
CA ILE A 281 3.65 -24.62 -3.94
C ILE A 281 3.10 -24.78 -5.35
N ARG A 282 3.70 -25.69 -6.14
CA ARG A 282 3.16 -26.14 -7.41
C ARG A 282 3.22 -27.66 -7.48
N ILE A 283 2.14 -28.26 -7.95
CA ILE A 283 1.99 -29.71 -8.04
C ILE A 283 1.65 -30.07 -9.47
N TRP A 284 2.56 -30.81 -10.09
CA TRP A 284 2.45 -31.26 -11.47
C TRP A 284 2.08 -32.73 -11.53
N ASP A 285 1.11 -33.05 -12.35
CA ASP A 285 0.87 -34.42 -12.79
C ASP A 285 1.96 -34.84 -13.78
N LEU A 286 2.73 -35.87 -13.44
CA LEU A 286 3.84 -36.31 -14.29
C LEU A 286 3.38 -37.11 -15.51
N GLU A 287 2.24 -37.81 -15.41
CA GLU A 287 1.71 -38.63 -16.48
C GLU A 287 0.94 -37.78 -17.49
N LYS A 288 0.01 -36.96 -17.01
CA LYS A 288 -0.83 -36.08 -17.85
C LYS A 288 -0.14 -34.76 -18.21
N ARG A 289 1.00 -34.44 -17.57
CA ARG A 289 1.79 -33.22 -17.82
C ARG A 289 0.99 -31.93 -17.65
N VAL A 290 0.10 -31.91 -16.65
CA VAL A 290 -0.75 -30.77 -16.30
C VAL A 290 -0.46 -30.28 -14.89
N LEU A 291 -0.62 -28.98 -14.67
CA LEU A 291 -0.55 -28.40 -13.32
C LEU A 291 -1.87 -28.69 -12.60
N LEU A 292 -1.82 -29.36 -11.47
CA LEU A 292 -3.01 -29.68 -10.67
C LEU A 292 -3.28 -28.62 -9.60
N CYS A 293 -2.22 -28.07 -9.02
CA CYS A 293 -2.33 -27.06 -7.97
C CYS A 293 -1.20 -26.04 -8.10
N ALA A 294 -1.53 -24.78 -7.87
CA ALA A 294 -0.55 -23.76 -7.55
C ALA A 294 -1.08 -22.86 -6.44
N THR A 295 -0.22 -22.48 -5.51
CA THR A 295 -0.57 -21.56 -4.43
C THR A 295 0.18 -20.24 -4.54
N PRO A 296 -0.46 -19.11 -4.21
CA PRO A 296 0.27 -17.89 -3.86
C PRO A 296 1.12 -18.12 -2.60
N ALA A 297 1.94 -17.14 -2.21
CA ALA A 297 2.83 -17.29 -1.06
C ALA A 297 2.02 -17.47 0.25
N MET A 298 2.00 -18.69 0.80
CA MET A 298 1.22 -19.00 2.00
C MET A 298 1.96 -18.60 3.26
N ARG A 299 1.32 -17.79 4.13
CA ARG A 299 1.90 -17.30 5.39
C ARG A 299 1.24 -17.97 6.59
N PHE A 300 2.04 -18.26 7.61
CA PHE A 300 1.56 -18.90 8.85
C PHE A 300 1.88 -18.01 10.05
N PHE A 301 0.91 -17.82 10.94
CA PHE A 301 1.12 -17.05 12.17
C PHE A 301 2.04 -17.81 13.13
N THR A 302 3.16 -17.22 13.55
CA THR A 302 4.14 -17.83 14.47
C THR A 302 4.09 -17.27 15.89
N SER A 303 3.72 -16.00 16.04
CA SER A 303 3.72 -15.30 17.33
C SER A 303 2.72 -14.14 17.32
N LEU A 304 2.15 -13.85 18.49
CA LEU A 304 1.27 -12.72 18.74
C LEU A 304 1.82 -11.92 19.92
N ARG A 305 1.97 -10.60 19.77
CA ARG A 305 2.28 -9.70 20.90
C ARG A 305 0.99 -9.00 21.31
N MET A 306 0.60 -9.14 22.57
CA MET A 306 -0.58 -8.47 23.12
C MET A 306 -0.15 -7.49 24.20
N SER A 307 -0.57 -6.24 24.05
CA SER A 307 -0.49 -5.20 25.07
C SER A 307 -1.90 -4.77 25.41
N THR A 308 -2.35 -5.04 26.62
CA THR A 308 -3.65 -4.60 27.11
C THR A 308 -3.52 -3.25 27.79
N ARG A 309 -4.32 -2.27 27.38
CA ARG A 309 -4.46 -0.98 28.08
C ARG A 309 -5.85 -0.93 28.70
N ALA A 310 -5.91 -0.76 30.02
CA ALA A 310 -7.16 -0.34 30.66
C ALA A 310 -7.29 1.17 30.49
N VAL A 311 -8.22 1.63 29.65
CA VAL A 311 -8.65 3.04 29.67
C VAL A 311 -9.77 3.11 30.69
N GLY A 312 -9.42 3.46 31.93
CA GLY A 312 -10.43 3.77 32.94
C GLY A 312 -10.97 5.18 32.69
N GLU A 313 -12.27 5.28 32.39
CA GLU A 313 -13.00 6.52 32.62
C GLU A 313 -12.98 6.81 34.13
N GLY A 314 -12.29 7.87 34.56
CA GLY A 314 -12.53 8.42 35.91
C GLY A 314 -11.41 9.13 36.65
N ALA A 315 -10.12 8.98 36.33
CA ALA A 315 -9.07 9.67 37.10
C ALA A 315 -7.78 9.92 36.30
N SER A 316 -7.55 11.20 35.97
CA SER A 316 -6.28 11.76 35.47
C SER A 316 -5.85 11.38 34.05
N ALA A 317 -6.61 11.80 33.03
CA ALA A 317 -5.99 12.12 31.74
C ALA A 317 -5.03 13.31 31.95
N LYS A 318 -3.74 13.05 32.15
CA LYS A 318 -2.71 14.09 32.24
C LYS A 318 -2.75 14.91 30.94
N SER A 319 -3.07 16.20 31.04
CA SER A 319 -3.14 17.09 29.88
C SER A 319 -2.13 18.22 29.98
N ARG A 320 -1.33 18.41 28.92
CA ARG A 320 -0.42 19.54 28.79
C ARG A 320 -1.16 20.72 28.19
N LYS A 321 -1.06 21.89 28.82
CA LYS A 321 -1.63 23.15 28.34
C LYS A 321 -0.49 24.14 28.11
N PHE A 322 -0.50 24.81 26.95
CA PHE A 322 0.46 25.87 26.62
C PHE A 322 -0.19 26.87 25.66
N ARG A 323 0.45 28.03 25.53
CA ARG A 323 0.03 29.10 24.62
C ARG A 323 1.03 29.25 23.49
N PHE A 324 0.56 29.70 22.34
CA PHE A 324 1.41 30.06 21.21
C PHE A 324 0.69 31.12 20.37
N THR A 325 1.45 31.89 19.60
CA THR A 325 0.85 32.83 18.64
C THR A 325 0.59 32.05 17.35
N ASP A 326 -0.58 32.16 16.72
CA ASP A 326 -0.83 31.58 15.39
C ASP A 326 -0.11 32.37 14.28
N PHE A 327 -0.30 31.98 13.02
CA PHE A 327 0.32 32.70 11.89
C PHE A 327 -0.36 34.04 11.59
N ASP A 328 -1.61 34.23 12.00
CA ASP A 328 -2.38 35.48 11.85
C ASP A 328 -2.07 36.49 12.97
N GLY A 329 -1.27 36.10 13.98
CA GLY A 329 -0.84 36.96 15.08
C GLY A 329 -1.70 36.87 16.34
N ASN A 330 -2.69 35.95 16.38
CA ASN A 330 -3.57 35.77 17.53
C ASN A 330 -2.92 34.87 18.59
N GLU A 331 -3.18 35.13 19.86
CA GLU A 331 -2.81 34.19 20.93
C GLU A 331 -3.78 33.02 20.96
N CYS A 332 -3.23 31.80 20.90
CA CYS A 332 -3.96 30.55 20.98
C CYS A 332 -3.52 29.75 22.21
N GLN A 333 -4.44 28.96 22.76
CA GLN A 333 -4.17 27.98 23.81
C GLN A 333 -4.39 26.57 23.26
N LYS A 334 -3.43 25.66 23.46
CA LYS A 334 -3.54 24.24 23.09
C LYS A 334 -3.57 23.36 24.33
N THR A 335 -4.40 22.32 24.27
CA THR A 335 -4.42 21.23 25.25
C THR A 335 -4.11 19.91 24.55
N ILE A 336 -3.22 19.10 25.12
CA ILE A 336 -2.78 17.81 24.57
C ILE A 336 -2.91 16.75 25.65
N CYS A 337 -3.56 15.63 25.31
CA CYS A 337 -3.63 14.46 26.18
C CYS A 337 -2.31 13.69 26.13
N LEU A 338 -1.70 13.44 27.29
CA LEU A 338 -0.45 12.70 27.37
C LEU A 338 -0.68 11.18 27.26
N LYS A 339 0.22 10.53 26.53
CA LYS A 339 0.35 9.07 26.42
C LYS A 339 1.42 8.62 27.40
N GLU A 340 1.07 7.73 28.32
CA GLU A 340 2.04 7.10 29.22
C GLU A 340 2.95 6.13 28.45
N PRO A 341 4.20 5.91 28.89
CA PRO A 341 5.10 4.93 28.29
C PRO A 341 4.45 3.55 28.22
N SER A 342 4.48 2.90 27.05
CA SER A 342 3.94 1.55 26.93
C SER A 342 4.80 0.54 27.68
N GLU A 343 4.22 -0.25 28.58
CA GLU A 343 4.91 -1.44 29.10
C GLU A 343 5.15 -2.46 27.98
N LEU A 344 6.26 -3.20 28.05
CA LEU A 344 6.55 -4.29 27.12
C LEU A 344 5.42 -5.33 27.18
N GLY A 345 4.59 -5.37 26.14
CA GLY A 345 3.50 -6.35 26.04
C GLY A 345 3.99 -7.80 26.11
N ARG A 346 3.14 -8.70 26.61
CA ARG A 346 3.46 -10.14 26.67
C ARG A 346 3.50 -10.70 25.24
N LEU A 347 4.63 -11.35 24.91
CA LEU A 347 4.81 -12.08 23.67
C LEU A 347 4.34 -13.53 23.87
N ILE A 348 3.43 -13.99 23.01
CA ILE A 348 3.00 -15.39 22.94
C ILE A 348 3.59 -16.00 21.66
N GLY A 349 4.27 -17.13 21.79
CA GLY A 349 5.01 -17.78 20.72
C GLY A 349 6.48 -17.32 20.63
N SER A 350 7.25 -17.94 19.74
CA SER A 350 8.64 -17.56 19.47
C SER A 350 8.73 -16.86 18.11
N PRO A 351 9.25 -15.63 18.01
CA PRO A 351 9.48 -15.01 16.73
C PRO A 351 10.53 -15.85 15.97
N PRO A 352 10.34 -16.09 14.67
CA PRO A 352 11.33 -16.83 13.89
C PRO A 352 12.65 -16.06 13.90
N GLU A 353 13.75 -16.71 14.29
CA GLU A 353 15.09 -16.14 14.07
C GLU A 353 15.30 -15.99 12.56
N ARG A 354 15.26 -14.75 12.08
CA ARG A 354 15.58 -14.40 10.70
C ARG A 354 16.88 -13.62 10.72
N PRO A 355 18.05 -14.27 10.52
CA PRO A 355 19.35 -13.62 10.63
C PRO A 355 19.50 -12.38 9.73
N ARG A 356 18.77 -12.37 8.60
CA ARG A 356 18.76 -11.27 7.64
C ARG A 356 17.75 -10.17 7.97
N GLU A 357 16.69 -10.44 8.74
CA GLU A 357 15.58 -9.50 8.94
C GLU A 357 16.00 -8.18 9.60
N PRO A 358 16.91 -8.14 10.61
CA PRO A 358 17.43 -6.88 11.14
C PRO A 358 18.05 -5.99 10.05
N TRP A 359 18.72 -6.59 9.07
CA TRP A 359 19.41 -5.89 7.98
C TRP A 359 18.50 -5.60 6.78
N VAL A 360 17.55 -6.49 6.49
CA VAL A 360 16.56 -6.32 5.41
C VAL A 360 15.52 -5.25 5.78
N ALA A 361 15.12 -5.16 7.05
CA ALA A 361 14.25 -4.09 7.54
C ALA A 361 14.94 -2.71 7.46
N GLN A 362 16.28 -2.68 7.52
CA GLN A 362 17.11 -1.49 7.33
C GLN A 362 17.46 -1.24 5.85
N ARG A 363 16.84 -1.94 4.90
CA ARG A 363 17.15 -1.81 3.47
C ARG A 363 16.72 -0.45 2.94
N VAL A 364 17.72 0.26 2.45
CA VAL A 364 17.73 1.69 2.13
C VAL A 364 16.75 2.09 1.00
N PHE A 365 16.62 1.28 -0.05
CA PHE A 365 15.63 1.53 -1.11
C PHE A 365 14.97 0.22 -1.53
N ARG A 366 13.64 0.23 -1.71
CA ARG A 366 12.90 -0.92 -2.25
C ARG A 366 11.93 -0.55 -3.38
N ASP A 367 11.10 0.50 -3.28
CA ASP A 367 10.12 0.87 -4.35
C ASP A 367 9.62 2.35 -4.30
N SER A 368 8.80 2.73 -5.30
CA SER A 368 8.48 4.07 -5.87
C SER A 368 7.87 5.21 -5.00
N ILE A 369 7.89 6.42 -5.58
CA ILE A 369 7.53 7.75 -5.01
C ILE A 369 6.13 7.86 -4.38
N SER A 370 5.14 7.10 -4.85
CA SER A 370 3.75 7.20 -4.36
C SER A 370 3.57 6.57 -2.97
N SER A 371 4.22 5.43 -2.70
CA SER A 371 4.23 4.79 -1.37
C SER A 371 5.08 5.59 -0.37
N LEU A 372 6.08 6.34 -0.85
CA LEU A 372 6.87 7.26 -0.03
C LEU A 372 6.03 8.45 0.46
N ARG A 373 5.07 8.96 -0.33
CA ARG A 373 4.16 10.04 0.09
C ARG A 373 3.20 9.61 1.20
N ALA A 374 2.60 8.42 1.08
CA ALA A 374 1.65 7.91 2.07
C ALA A 374 2.28 7.66 3.45
N ARG A 375 3.56 7.26 3.48
CA ARG A 375 4.35 7.07 4.72
C ARG A 375 5.08 8.34 5.17
N LYS A 376 4.78 9.50 4.57
CA LYS A 376 5.49 10.78 4.77
C LYS A 376 7.02 10.68 4.60
N GLU A 377 7.51 9.67 3.88
CA GLU A 377 8.94 9.50 3.57
C GLU A 377 9.41 10.46 2.48
N PHE A 378 8.49 10.99 1.68
CA PHE A 378 8.74 12.04 0.70
C PHE A 378 7.48 12.90 0.48
N VAL A 379 7.49 14.16 0.90
CA VAL A 379 6.39 15.12 0.72
C VAL A 379 6.95 16.43 0.15
N GLN A 380 6.30 17.00 -0.86
CA GLN A 380 6.69 18.29 -1.45
C GLN A 380 5.65 19.34 -1.09
N TYR A 381 6.09 20.53 -0.66
CA TYR A 381 5.23 21.66 -0.31
C TYR A 381 5.49 22.85 -1.23
N GLY A 382 4.60 23.85 -1.19
CA GLY A 382 4.80 25.16 -1.82
C GLY A 382 4.67 25.21 -3.35
N LEU A 383 4.04 24.20 -3.98
CA LEU A 383 3.62 24.27 -5.38
C LEU A 383 2.20 24.82 -5.47
N ASP A 384 1.98 25.83 -6.32
CA ASP A 384 0.64 26.36 -6.64
C ASP A 384 -0.08 25.43 -7.63
N ALA A 385 -0.32 24.18 -7.21
CA ALA A 385 -1.22 23.21 -7.83
C ALA A 385 -1.24 21.95 -6.95
N ASP A 386 -2.19 21.88 -6.02
CA ASP A 386 -2.57 20.61 -5.42
C ASP A 386 -3.88 20.16 -6.10
N PRO A 387 -3.87 19.12 -6.95
CA PRO A 387 -5.11 18.61 -7.55
C PRO A 387 -5.94 17.77 -6.57
N ASN A 388 -5.51 17.56 -5.33
CA ASN A 388 -6.23 16.70 -4.39
C ASN A 388 -6.03 17.15 -2.94
N PRO A 389 -7.00 17.82 -2.30
CA PRO A 389 -6.95 18.03 -0.86
C PRO A 389 -7.03 16.68 -0.13
N PRO A 390 -6.35 16.53 1.02
CA PRO A 390 -6.46 15.32 1.83
C PRO A 390 -7.92 15.11 2.28
N HIS A 391 -8.38 13.87 2.13
CA HIS A 391 -9.72 13.41 2.48
C HIS A 391 -10.16 13.89 3.86
N ALA A 392 -11.13 14.79 3.91
CA ALA A 392 -11.99 14.94 5.07
C ALA A 392 -12.85 13.68 5.18
N SER A 393 -12.71 12.96 6.29
CA SER A 393 -13.60 11.87 6.67
C SER A 393 -15.00 12.43 6.93
N GLU A 394 -15.91 12.27 5.97
CA GLU A 394 -17.34 12.49 6.18
C GLU A 394 -17.93 11.28 6.92
N THR A 395 -18.06 11.40 8.23
CA THR A 395 -19.06 10.62 8.97
C THR A 395 -20.36 11.42 9.00
N SER A 396 -21.32 10.99 8.20
CA SER A 396 -22.71 11.41 8.30
C SER A 396 -23.36 10.75 9.52
N SER A 397 -23.82 11.55 10.47
CA SER A 397 -24.94 11.17 11.34
C SER A 397 -25.75 12.41 11.70
N ASP A 398 -26.93 12.47 11.09
CA ASP A 398 -28.21 12.82 11.70
C ASP A 398 -28.53 14.25 12.21
N VAL A 399 -29.58 14.76 11.55
CA VAL A 399 -30.80 15.35 12.14
C VAL A 399 -30.78 16.84 12.49
N GLN A 400 -31.78 17.49 11.89
CA GLN A 400 -32.28 18.85 12.10
C GLN A 400 -32.48 19.20 13.58
N ALA A 401 -32.07 20.41 13.98
CA ALA A 401 -32.97 21.54 14.31
C ALA A 401 -32.35 22.53 15.33
N ALA A 402 -32.49 23.82 14.98
CA ALA A 402 -32.71 24.99 15.82
C ALA A 402 -31.67 25.38 16.89
N GLY A 403 -31.14 26.61 16.76
CA GLY A 403 -30.54 27.32 17.89
C GLY A 403 -29.64 28.48 17.48
N ILE A 404 -30.16 29.70 17.62
CA ILE A 404 -29.49 30.98 17.33
C ILE A 404 -28.27 31.18 18.24
N GLY A 405 -27.12 31.49 17.65
CA GLY A 405 -25.93 31.98 18.36
C GLY A 405 -24.98 32.62 17.35
N GLN A 406 -24.71 33.92 17.51
CA GLN A 406 -23.90 34.73 16.60
C GLN A 406 -22.48 34.16 16.40
N GLU A 407 -22.19 33.64 15.21
CA GLU A 407 -20.81 33.49 14.74
C GLU A 407 -20.29 34.86 14.28
N GLY A 408 -19.24 35.34 14.95
CA GLY A 408 -18.46 36.49 14.48
C GLY A 408 -17.87 36.22 13.09
N PRO A 409 -17.45 37.26 12.35
CA PRO A 409 -17.06 37.12 10.96
C PRO A 409 -15.88 36.14 10.81
N LEU A 410 -16.07 35.10 10.00
CA LEU A 410 -15.03 34.18 9.56
C LEU A 410 -13.93 34.97 8.84
N VAL A 411 -12.83 35.22 9.54
CA VAL A 411 -11.62 35.80 8.95
C VAL A 411 -11.00 34.74 8.04
N TYR A 412 -11.08 34.95 6.73
CA TYR A 412 -10.40 34.10 5.74
C TYR A 412 -8.88 34.25 5.90
N ALA A 413 -8.22 33.26 6.52
CA ALA A 413 -6.77 33.24 6.65
C ALA A 413 -6.09 33.22 5.27
N PRO A 414 -4.99 33.97 5.06
CA PRO A 414 -4.26 34.01 3.79
C PRO A 414 -3.83 32.60 3.32
N PRO A 415 -3.79 32.32 2.00
CA PRO A 415 -3.38 31.01 1.45
C PRO A 415 -2.02 30.51 1.97
N LYS A 416 -1.09 31.43 2.28
CA LYS A 416 0.20 31.12 2.89
C LYS A 416 0.08 30.53 4.29
N HIS A 417 -0.83 31.02 5.13
CA HIS A 417 -1.02 30.54 6.49
C HIS A 417 -1.67 29.15 6.51
N LYS A 418 -2.66 28.90 5.65
CA LYS A 418 -3.25 27.57 5.48
C LYS A 418 -2.21 26.51 5.10
N ARG A 419 -1.30 26.82 4.17
CA ARG A 419 -0.21 25.90 3.77
C ARG A 419 0.77 25.61 4.91
N LYS A 420 1.12 26.63 5.72
CA LYS A 420 1.95 26.43 6.91
C LYS A 420 1.28 25.53 7.95
N THR A 421 -0.01 25.73 8.18
CA THR A 421 -0.79 24.91 9.13
C THR A 421 -0.79 23.44 8.70
N ALA A 422 -1.13 23.15 7.44
CA ALA A 422 -1.12 21.78 6.92
C ALA A 422 0.27 21.12 7.01
N ALA A 423 1.34 21.87 6.70
CA ALA A 423 2.69 21.34 6.81
C ALA A 423 3.10 21.07 8.28
N LEU A 424 2.66 21.89 9.23
CA LEU A 424 2.89 21.63 10.66
C LEU A 424 2.07 20.43 11.18
N GLU A 425 0.87 20.20 10.66
CA GLU A 425 0.06 19.03 10.99
C GLU A 425 0.79 17.73 10.61
N ASP A 426 1.48 17.70 9.46
CA ASP A 426 2.32 16.57 9.07
C ASP A 426 3.48 16.33 10.06
N LEU A 427 4.10 17.40 10.59
CA LEU A 427 5.11 17.26 11.65
C LEU A 427 4.49 16.77 12.97
N HIS A 428 3.27 17.19 13.31
CA HIS A 428 2.56 16.71 14.49
C HIS A 428 2.21 15.23 14.38
N GLU A 429 1.84 14.77 13.18
CA GLU A 429 1.59 13.37 12.89
C GLU A 429 2.86 12.54 13.11
N LEU A 430 3.99 12.96 12.53
CA LEU A 430 5.29 12.30 12.75
C LEU A 430 5.69 12.25 14.23
N ILE A 431 5.49 13.35 14.96
CA ILE A 431 5.76 13.43 16.41
C ILE A 431 4.85 12.48 17.19
N CYS A 432 3.58 12.40 16.81
CA CYS A 432 2.61 11.52 17.45
C CYS A 432 2.93 10.04 17.22
N GLU A 433 3.41 9.69 16.02
CA GLU A 433 3.69 8.31 15.59
C GLU A 433 5.06 7.80 16.05
N HIS A 434 6.09 8.66 16.11
CA HIS A 434 7.49 8.23 16.32
C HIS A 434 8.18 8.89 17.52
N GLY A 435 7.49 9.75 18.26
CA GLY A 435 8.08 10.49 19.38
C GLY A 435 8.12 9.77 20.72
N ASP A 436 7.81 8.47 20.78
CA ASP A 436 7.71 7.67 22.02
C ASP A 436 9.05 7.45 22.72
N GLU A 437 10.17 7.61 22.00
CA GLU A 437 11.53 7.52 22.56
C GLU A 437 12.27 8.87 22.58
N GLY A 438 11.64 9.95 22.08
CA GLY A 438 12.18 11.30 22.05
C GLY A 438 11.99 12.01 20.71
N VAL A 439 12.24 13.32 20.68
CA VAL A 439 12.19 14.14 19.45
C VAL A 439 13.27 15.21 19.48
N TRP A 440 14.17 15.23 18.50
CA TRP A 440 15.22 16.25 18.41
C TRP A 440 15.05 17.09 17.15
N LEU A 441 15.09 18.41 17.33
CA LEU A 441 14.93 19.40 16.28
C LEU A 441 16.25 20.14 16.08
N TRP A 442 16.81 20.01 14.88
CA TRP A 442 18.08 20.59 14.49
C TRP A 442 17.83 21.61 13.38
N ASP A 443 17.83 22.90 13.68
CA ASP A 443 17.57 23.95 12.68
C ASP A 443 18.29 25.27 13.02
N PRO A 444 19.15 25.81 12.14
CA PRO A 444 19.96 26.99 12.42
C PRO A 444 19.17 28.29 12.66
N TYR A 445 17.91 28.36 12.20
CA TYR A 445 17.03 29.53 12.33
C TYR A 445 15.85 29.29 13.29
N LEU A 446 15.92 28.22 14.08
CA LEU A 446 14.88 27.85 15.03
C LEU A 446 14.67 28.93 16.10
N ASN A 447 13.42 29.32 16.33
CA ASN A 447 13.02 30.30 17.34
C ASN A 447 12.03 29.70 18.38
N ALA A 448 11.58 30.53 19.33
CA ALA A 448 10.70 30.10 20.43
C ALA A 448 9.29 29.68 19.94
N ASP A 449 8.70 30.42 18.99
CA ASP A 449 7.39 30.08 18.43
C ASP A 449 7.44 28.79 17.63
N ASP A 450 8.55 28.53 16.92
CA ASP A 450 8.78 27.26 16.22
C ASP A 450 8.79 26.07 17.18
N VAL A 451 9.46 26.21 18.34
CA VAL A 451 9.50 25.18 19.39
C VAL A 451 8.11 24.94 20.00
N LEU A 452 7.35 26.02 20.26
CA LEU A 452 5.96 25.94 20.77
C LEU A 452 5.01 25.28 19.77
N ARG A 453 5.22 25.51 18.47
CA ARG A 453 4.40 24.95 17.40
C ARG A 453 4.83 23.54 16.99
N THR A 454 5.88 22.97 17.56
CA THR A 454 6.41 21.64 17.21
C THR A 454 6.61 20.74 18.44
N LEU A 455 7.69 20.91 19.20
CA LEU A 455 8.05 19.98 20.29
C LEU A 455 7.02 19.97 21.42
N PHE A 456 6.35 21.10 21.70
CA PHE A 456 5.26 21.15 22.68
C PHE A 456 4.06 20.28 22.28
N TYR A 457 3.93 19.95 20.99
CA TYR A 457 2.90 19.05 20.47
C TYR A 457 3.16 17.56 20.73
N CYS A 458 4.32 17.20 21.29
CA CYS A 458 4.61 15.81 21.62
C CYS A 458 3.63 15.26 22.68
N PRO A 459 2.84 14.22 22.36
CA PRO A 459 1.89 13.65 23.29
C PRO A 459 2.53 12.65 24.27
N HIS A 460 3.77 12.22 24.05
CA HIS A 460 4.40 11.18 24.89
C HIS A 460 4.94 11.78 26.20
N ASP A 461 4.56 11.19 27.33
CA ASP A 461 4.91 11.66 28.68
C ASP A 461 6.38 11.34 29.02
N GLY A 462 7.13 12.34 29.47
CA GLY A 462 8.50 12.13 29.99
C GLY A 462 9.56 11.74 28.95
N VAL A 463 9.29 11.96 27.66
CA VAL A 463 10.28 11.70 26.60
C VAL A 463 11.21 12.89 26.40
N ARG A 464 12.47 12.61 26.07
CA ARG A 464 13.50 13.65 25.92
C ARG A 464 13.34 14.42 24.61
N LEU A 465 13.04 15.73 24.71
CA LEU A 465 12.89 16.67 23.60
C LEU A 465 14.09 17.61 23.53
N LEU A 466 14.77 17.68 22.38
CA LEU A 466 15.97 18.50 22.22
C LEU A 466 15.78 19.49 21.07
N ALA A 467 16.06 20.77 21.29
CA ALA A 467 16.03 21.80 20.26
C ALA A 467 17.41 22.46 20.13
N LEU A 468 17.89 22.61 18.90
CA LEU A 468 19.20 23.20 18.62
C LEU A 468 19.12 24.27 17.52
N THR A 469 19.55 25.50 17.85
CA THR A 469 19.64 26.63 16.92
C THR A 469 21.08 27.13 16.73
N ALA A 470 21.37 27.77 15.61
CA ALA A 470 22.62 28.50 15.39
C ALA A 470 22.48 30.01 15.68
N GLY A 471 21.30 30.46 16.11
CA GLY A 471 21.02 31.87 16.41
C GLY A 471 21.04 32.78 15.18
N LYS A 472 20.87 32.22 13.98
CA LYS A 472 20.78 32.99 12.73
C LYS A 472 19.36 33.55 12.59
N THR A 473 19.23 34.79 12.10
CA THR A 473 17.93 35.36 11.70
C THR A 473 17.81 35.35 10.18
N ILE A 474 16.60 35.25 9.63
CA ILE A 474 16.37 35.25 8.15
C ILE A 474 16.94 36.53 7.50
N SER A 475 16.95 37.65 8.22
CA SER A 475 17.59 38.89 7.78
C SER A 475 19.11 38.83 7.66
N ASP A 476 19.76 37.84 8.27
CA ASP A 476 21.21 37.62 8.16
C ASP A 476 21.56 36.86 6.85
N SER A 477 20.62 36.16 6.20
CA SER A 477 20.86 35.46 4.92
C SER A 477 20.62 36.30 3.67
N THR A 478 19.83 37.38 3.74
CA THR A 478 19.58 38.31 2.63
C THR A 478 20.67 39.37 2.45
N LYS A 479 21.66 39.42 3.34
CA LYS A 479 22.84 40.28 3.21
C LYS A 479 23.95 39.57 2.44
N THR A 480 23.74 39.34 1.15
CA THR A 480 24.77 38.94 0.17
C THR A 480 25.34 40.14 -0.61
N GLY A 481 25.23 41.35 -0.05
CA GLY A 481 26.00 42.52 -0.50
C GLY A 481 27.18 42.76 0.43
N GLU A 482 28.37 42.94 -0.14
CA GLU A 482 29.63 43.22 0.54
C GLU A 482 29.47 44.21 1.71
N ALA A 483 29.35 43.69 2.93
CA ALA A 483 29.51 44.50 4.12
C ALA A 483 31.02 44.78 4.30
N PRO A 484 31.43 46.01 4.64
CA PRO A 484 32.84 46.31 4.88
C PRO A 484 33.37 45.36 5.95
N LYS A 485 34.49 44.69 5.67
CA LYS A 485 35.19 43.87 6.68
C LYS A 485 35.44 44.77 7.90
N PRO A 486 34.94 44.42 9.09
CA PRO A 486 35.15 45.23 10.27
C PRO A 486 36.65 45.33 10.54
N THR A 487 37.14 46.54 10.73
CA THR A 487 38.55 46.92 10.91
C THR A 487 39.16 46.41 12.22
N ASN A 488 38.42 45.65 13.05
CA ASN A 488 38.93 45.09 14.30
C ASN A 488 38.18 43.80 14.71
N ASP A 489 38.85 42.64 14.64
CA ASP A 489 38.28 41.30 14.95
C ASP A 489 37.82 41.16 16.42
N ARG A 490 38.33 42.02 17.32
CA ARG A 490 37.91 42.03 18.73
C ARG A 490 36.53 42.64 18.93
N GLU A 491 36.23 43.74 18.24
CA GLU A 491 34.95 44.45 18.38
C GLU A 491 33.79 43.68 17.76
N SER A 492 34.03 43.04 16.62
CA SER A 492 33.05 42.16 15.96
C SER A 492 32.64 41.00 16.87
N ARG A 493 33.59 40.35 17.56
CA ARG A 493 33.35 39.28 18.53
C ARG A 493 32.57 39.76 19.76
N ILE A 494 32.85 40.97 20.26
CA ILE A 494 32.10 41.56 21.38
C ILE A 494 30.65 41.84 20.98
N LYS A 495 30.43 42.42 19.80
CA LYS A 495 29.09 42.71 19.27
C LYS A 495 28.28 41.42 19.05
N ALA A 496 28.91 40.40 18.48
CA ALA A 496 28.30 39.08 18.28
C ALA A 496 27.87 38.43 19.61
N ARG A 497 28.73 38.48 20.64
CA ARG A 497 28.39 37.97 21.99
C ARG A 497 27.23 38.73 22.63
N LYS A 498 27.18 40.06 22.51
CA LYS A 498 26.05 40.86 23.01
C LYS A 498 24.75 40.52 22.27
N LYS A 499 24.78 40.38 20.93
CA LYS A 499 23.63 39.97 20.10
C LYS A 499 23.12 38.60 20.54
N ALA A 500 24.01 37.62 20.69
CA ALA A 500 23.62 36.25 21.05
C ALA A 500 23.07 36.16 22.49
N LYS A 501 23.65 36.90 23.45
CA LYS A 501 23.10 37.02 24.81
C LYS A 501 21.70 37.63 24.82
N HIS A 502 21.48 38.68 24.04
CA HIS A 502 20.16 39.32 23.93
C HIS A 502 19.14 38.39 23.28
N LEU A 503 19.51 37.70 22.19
CA LEU A 503 18.65 36.73 21.51
C LEU A 503 18.24 35.57 22.44
N LYS A 504 19.21 34.95 23.13
CA LYS A 504 18.94 33.91 24.13
C LYS A 504 17.88 34.37 25.14
N ARG A 505 18.05 35.58 25.67
CA ARG A 505 17.11 36.13 26.66
C ARG A 505 15.70 36.27 26.08
N LEU A 506 15.55 36.83 24.88
CA LEU A 506 14.23 36.98 24.25
C LEU A 506 13.55 35.64 23.98
N LEU A 507 14.31 34.65 23.49
CA LEU A 507 13.79 33.30 23.24
C LEU A 507 13.35 32.62 24.53
N ALA A 508 14.15 32.74 25.59
CA ALA A 508 13.84 32.20 26.92
C ALA A 508 12.60 32.86 27.53
N GLU A 509 12.52 34.19 27.51
CA GLU A 509 11.38 34.97 28.02
C GLU A 509 10.07 34.58 27.30
N LYS A 510 10.12 34.41 25.97
CA LYS A 510 8.96 33.98 25.18
C LYS A 510 8.50 32.59 25.59
N LEU A 511 9.41 31.60 25.65
CA LEU A 511 9.08 30.24 26.09
C LEU A 511 8.53 30.24 27.52
N GLU A 512 9.15 30.99 28.43
CA GLU A 512 8.73 31.04 29.83
C GLU A 512 7.32 31.60 30.00
N SER A 513 6.96 32.62 29.22
CA SER A 513 5.60 33.20 29.23
C SER A 513 4.53 32.26 28.64
N ALA A 514 4.93 31.36 27.75
CA ALA A 514 4.04 30.57 26.89
C ALA A 514 3.92 29.09 27.32
N LYS A 515 4.87 28.58 28.11
CA LYS A 515 5.03 27.17 28.49
C LYS A 515 3.81 26.51 29.14
N GLY A 516 2.91 27.30 29.72
CA GLY A 516 1.76 26.84 30.49
C GLY A 516 2.14 25.90 31.64
N ASN A 517 1.52 24.72 31.73
CA ASN A 517 1.71 23.84 32.89
C ASN A 517 2.97 22.96 32.82
N CYS A 518 3.61 22.80 31.66
CA CYS A 518 4.80 21.95 31.46
C CYS A 518 4.63 20.46 31.81
N LEU A 519 3.39 19.96 31.93
CA LEU A 519 3.14 18.58 32.36
C LEU A 519 3.77 17.59 31.37
N GLY A 520 4.59 16.67 31.88
CA GLY A 520 5.29 15.65 31.10
C GLY A 520 6.33 16.17 30.09
N LEU A 521 6.69 17.46 30.17
CA LEU A 521 7.57 18.11 29.21
C LEU A 521 9.02 18.02 29.69
N GLU A 522 9.86 17.23 29.00
CA GLU A 522 11.30 17.21 29.18
C GLU A 522 11.99 17.82 27.95
N LEU A 523 12.12 19.15 27.92
CA LEU A 523 12.64 19.89 26.77
C LEU A 523 13.87 20.70 27.13
N GLU A 524 14.93 20.55 26.35
CA GLU A 524 16.11 21.42 26.38
C GLU A 524 16.28 22.15 25.05
N PHE A 525 16.40 23.48 25.09
CA PHE A 525 16.68 24.33 23.93
C PHE A 525 18.04 24.99 24.07
N ARG A 526 18.95 24.74 23.11
CA ARG A 526 20.32 25.25 23.12
C ARG A 526 20.67 26.03 21.86
N ILE A 527 21.63 26.94 22.00
CA ILE A 527 22.22 27.72 20.93
C ILE A 527 23.67 27.35 20.70
N ARG A 528 24.04 27.15 19.44
CA ARG A 528 25.42 27.07 19.00
C ARG A 528 25.96 28.48 18.78
N GLU A 529 26.84 28.95 19.67
CA GLU A 529 27.51 30.25 19.56
C GLU A 529 29.03 30.16 19.79
N GLY A 530 29.78 31.05 19.14
CA GLY A 530 31.24 31.08 19.24
C GLY A 530 31.91 29.87 18.58
N GLY A 531 33.02 29.41 19.17
CA GLY A 531 33.84 28.32 18.61
C GLY A 531 33.55 26.92 19.16
N ALA A 532 32.45 26.71 19.89
CA ALA A 532 32.05 25.36 20.32
C ALA A 532 31.21 24.68 19.25
N GLY A 533 31.45 23.38 19.05
CA GLY A 533 30.87 22.64 17.95
C GLY A 533 31.29 23.18 16.59
N TRP A 534 30.65 22.67 15.55
CA TRP A 534 30.83 23.12 14.17
C TRP A 534 29.63 23.94 13.70
N ALA A 535 29.83 24.68 12.60
CA ALA A 535 28.73 25.37 11.94
C ALA A 535 27.87 24.34 11.20
N PHE A 536 26.55 24.52 11.29
CA PHE A 536 25.60 23.70 10.57
C PHE A 536 24.62 24.58 9.79
N HIS A 537 24.16 24.03 8.69
CA HIS A 537 23.04 24.56 7.89
C HIS A 537 21.90 23.54 7.80
N ASP A 538 22.10 22.37 8.39
CA ASP A 538 21.22 21.24 8.28
C ASP A 538 19.91 21.48 9.03
N ARG A 539 18.81 20.95 8.47
CA ARG A 539 17.47 21.04 9.05
C ARG A 539 16.87 19.65 9.14
N PHE A 540 16.80 19.13 10.36
CA PHE A 540 16.32 17.78 10.62
C PHE A 540 15.35 17.75 11.80
N ILE A 541 14.36 16.88 11.70
CA ILE A 541 13.67 16.30 12.85
C ILE A 541 14.14 14.85 13.01
N ILE A 542 14.51 14.47 14.23
CA ILE A 542 15.17 13.20 14.56
C ILE A 542 14.36 12.52 15.65
N PHE A 543 14.08 11.23 15.45
CA PHE A 543 13.40 10.36 16.41
C PHE A 543 14.40 9.25 16.81
N PRO A 544 15.02 9.34 18.01
CA PRO A 544 15.92 8.30 18.49
C PRO A 544 15.18 6.98 18.71
N ARG A 545 15.93 5.87 18.69
CA ARG A 545 15.42 4.54 19.01
C ARG A 545 16.41 3.74 19.83
N THR A 546 15.92 3.00 20.82
CA THR A 546 16.67 2.04 21.64
C THR A 546 16.89 0.73 20.88
N GLN A 547 15.97 0.36 19.99
CA GLN A 547 16.10 -0.78 19.09
C GLN A 547 15.95 -0.35 17.63
N GLY A 548 16.97 -0.63 16.82
CA GLY A 548 17.03 -0.22 15.42
C GLY A 548 17.74 1.13 15.23
N SER A 549 17.71 1.65 14.00
CA SER A 549 18.31 2.96 13.66
C SER A 549 17.37 4.12 13.96
N ALA A 550 17.91 5.26 14.40
CA ALA A 550 17.16 6.50 14.52
C ALA A 550 16.45 6.87 13.20
N LEU A 551 15.22 7.35 13.29
CA LEU A 551 14.49 7.86 12.13
C LEU A 551 14.73 9.36 12.01
N VAL A 552 15.01 9.82 10.80
CA VAL A 552 15.35 11.23 10.56
C VAL A 552 14.62 11.72 9.33
N TRP A 553 14.08 12.92 9.39
CA TRP A 553 13.54 13.63 8.22
C TRP A 553 14.30 14.92 7.99
N SER A 554 14.78 15.11 6.76
CA SER A 554 15.23 16.40 6.25
C SER A 554 14.03 17.29 6.00
N LEU A 555 14.06 18.50 6.55
CA LEU A 555 12.96 19.44 6.45
C LEU A 555 12.98 20.25 5.15
N GLY A 556 14.10 20.26 4.41
CA GLY A 556 14.29 21.05 3.18
C GLY A 556 14.35 22.57 3.37
N THR A 557 13.72 23.08 4.43
CA THR A 557 13.71 24.49 4.86
C THR A 557 13.70 24.56 6.39
N SER A 558 13.84 25.76 6.94
CA SER A 558 13.71 25.98 8.39
C SER A 558 12.24 26.00 8.83
N ILE A 559 11.96 25.62 10.07
CA ILE A 559 10.60 25.50 10.63
C ILE A 559 9.81 26.80 10.47
N ASN A 560 10.46 27.95 10.67
CA ASN A 560 9.84 29.27 10.48
C ASN A 560 9.28 29.53 9.06
N SER A 561 9.78 28.82 8.04
CA SER A 561 9.41 28.93 6.63
C SER A 561 8.78 27.65 6.10
N PHE A 562 8.54 26.66 6.96
CA PHE A 562 7.99 25.36 6.59
C PHE A 562 6.56 25.51 6.08
N GLY A 563 6.32 25.03 4.86
CA GLY A 563 5.04 25.16 4.14
C GLY A 563 4.78 26.54 3.52
N ALA A 564 5.67 27.53 3.71
CA ALA A 564 5.52 28.85 3.10
C ALA A 564 6.12 28.96 1.70
N GLU A 565 7.21 28.24 1.45
CA GLU A 565 7.96 28.22 0.19
C GLU A 565 8.08 26.78 -0.31
N HIS A 566 8.52 26.59 -1.56
CA HIS A 566 8.75 25.25 -2.09
C HIS A 566 9.86 24.54 -1.30
N HIS A 567 9.53 23.38 -0.73
CA HIS A 567 10.49 22.55 -0.01
C HIS A 567 10.06 21.08 0.00
N ILE A 568 10.97 20.21 0.39
CA ILE A 568 10.75 18.77 0.46
C ILE A 568 11.02 18.30 1.88
N LEU A 569 10.00 17.67 2.48
CA LEU A 569 10.16 16.85 3.68
C LEU A 569 10.52 15.43 3.23
N GLN A 570 11.69 14.95 3.61
CA GLN A 570 12.19 13.66 3.13
C GLN A 570 12.82 12.86 4.27
N LYS A 571 12.39 11.61 4.45
CA LYS A 571 13.04 10.68 5.37
C LYS A 571 14.45 10.34 4.88
N VAL A 572 15.42 10.50 5.76
CA VAL A 572 16.82 10.16 5.50
C VAL A 572 17.06 8.70 5.79
N THR A 573 17.71 8.03 4.85
CA THR A 573 17.84 6.58 4.90
C THR A 573 18.84 6.04 5.92
N HIS A 574 19.86 6.83 6.25
CA HIS A 574 20.85 6.52 7.29
C HIS A 574 20.73 7.51 8.45
N GLY A 575 19.55 7.55 9.07
CA GLY A 575 19.25 8.49 10.15
C GLY A 575 20.21 8.40 11.36
N GLU A 576 20.76 7.22 11.63
CA GLU A 576 21.69 6.99 12.74
C GLU A 576 22.94 7.87 12.67
N ALA A 577 23.53 8.05 11.48
CA ALA A 577 24.71 8.90 11.32
C ALA A 577 24.40 10.37 11.64
N ILE A 578 23.19 10.83 11.30
CA ILE A 578 22.73 12.19 11.59
C ILE A 578 22.41 12.33 13.08
N ALA A 579 21.76 11.33 13.68
CA ALA A 579 21.47 11.30 15.11
C ALA A 579 22.77 11.34 15.93
N GLN A 580 23.79 10.58 15.54
CA GLN A 580 25.10 10.61 16.16
C GLN A 580 25.79 11.98 15.99
N ALA A 581 25.77 12.56 14.78
CA ALA A 581 26.33 13.89 14.55
C ALA A 581 25.62 14.96 15.40
N PHE A 582 24.30 14.87 15.55
CA PHE A 582 23.53 15.74 16.44
C PHE A 582 23.97 15.56 17.89
N GLN A 583 24.10 14.32 18.38
CA GLN A 583 24.55 14.02 19.75
C GLN A 583 25.98 14.49 20.01
N ASP A 584 26.89 14.31 19.07
CA ASP A 584 28.28 14.77 19.17
C ASP A 584 28.33 16.30 19.30
N LEU A 585 27.53 17.02 18.51
CA LEU A 585 27.40 18.46 18.61
C LEU A 585 26.75 18.87 19.94
N TRP A 586 25.68 18.19 20.33
CA TRP A 586 24.96 18.42 21.58
C TRP A 586 25.86 18.24 22.81
N GLY A 587 26.71 17.21 22.80
CA GLY A 587 27.71 16.93 23.82
C GLY A 587 28.72 18.07 24.00
N GLN A 588 29.12 18.74 22.92
CA GLN A 588 30.01 19.91 23.00
C GLN A 588 29.32 21.17 23.53
N LEU A 589 27.98 21.21 23.50
CA LEU A 589 27.16 22.33 23.91
C LEU A 589 26.55 22.15 25.30
N GLN A 590 27.05 21.21 26.11
CA GLN A 590 26.52 20.91 27.46
C GLN A 590 26.66 22.07 28.47
N LYS A 591 27.59 23.00 28.26
CA LYS A 591 27.82 24.13 29.18
C LYS A 591 26.63 25.09 29.24
N GLU A 592 26.33 25.59 30.43
CA GLU A 592 25.19 26.48 30.73
C GLU A 592 25.10 27.72 29.82
N LYS A 593 26.25 28.27 29.41
CA LYS A 593 26.28 29.42 28.50
C LYS A 593 25.62 29.16 27.13
N TYR A 594 25.43 27.90 26.73
CA TYR A 594 24.74 27.51 25.50
C TYR A 594 23.26 27.21 25.70
N LEU A 595 22.77 27.17 26.93
CA LEU A 595 21.37 26.96 27.23
C LEU A 595 20.56 28.22 26.89
N ILE A 596 19.45 28.04 26.17
CA ILE A 596 18.42 29.06 26.01
C ILE A 596 17.36 28.83 27.07
N TRP A 597 16.79 27.63 27.12
CA TRP A 597 15.68 27.28 27.99
C TRP A 597 15.67 25.79 28.28
N LYS A 598 15.25 25.42 29.49
CA LYS A 598 15.05 24.04 29.92
C LYS A 598 13.74 23.96 30.68
N SER A 599 12.90 22.98 30.38
CA SER A 599 11.70 22.74 31.19
C SER A 599 12.12 22.24 32.56
N VAL A 600 11.46 22.76 33.60
CA VAL A 600 11.59 22.24 34.97
C VAL A 600 10.52 21.17 35.13
N PRO A 601 10.89 19.90 35.38
CA PRO A 601 9.93 18.82 35.63
C PRO A 601 9.07 19.14 36.85
N ASP A 602 7.82 18.67 36.86
CA ASP A 602 6.88 18.90 37.98
C ASP A 602 7.39 18.33 39.32
N THR A 603 8.32 17.37 39.30
CA THR A 603 8.93 16.78 40.51
C THR A 603 9.83 17.73 41.30
N GLU A 604 10.29 18.84 40.72
CA GLU A 604 11.13 19.84 41.41
C GLU A 604 10.35 21.08 41.90
N ARG A 605 9.04 21.19 41.62
CA ARG A 605 8.21 22.33 42.05
C ARG A 605 7.57 22.18 43.42
N THR A 606 7.78 21.06 44.09
CA THR A 606 7.24 20.73 45.42
C THR A 606 8.26 20.85 46.57
N VAL A 607 9.33 21.64 46.39
CA VAL A 607 10.27 21.99 47.47
C VAL A 607 10.21 23.47 47.79
#